data_AF-R6LT05-F1
#
_entry.id   AF-R6LT05-F1
#
_cell.length_a   1.000
_cell.length_b   1.000
_cell.length_c   1.000
_cell.angle_alpha   90.00
_cell.angle_beta   90.00
_cell.angle_gamma   90.00
#
_symmetry.space_group_name_H-M   'P 1'
#
loop_
_entity.id
_entity.type
_entity.pdbx_description
1 polymer ?
#
loop_
_entity_poly.entity_id
_entity_poly.type
_entity_poly.pdbx_seq_one_letter_code
_entity_poly.pdbx_strand_id
1 'polypeptide(L)'
;MKKKILALLLALACGLLAGCAPAAEPDAEPDGSDIAGADWRTWGIINDMGTLVRDAEHIDVCVCVHTEDAAIYYDTAEQVLLDEAVYPETIPDAQSAYSGISFDDLNADAQGDIRMTFLHEDGTQTVLVWYWDAADGYVYQPDCSALHAPGEKT
;
A
#
# COMPACT_ATOMS: atom_id res chain seq x y z
N MET A 1 51.41 53.43 -43.10
CA MET A 1 50.34 53.65 -42.10
C MET A 1 49.60 52.34 -41.87
N LYS A 2 49.40 52.01 -40.60
CA LYS A 2 48.84 50.75 -40.07
C LYS A 2 47.37 50.57 -40.48
N LYS A 3 46.98 49.33 -40.78
CA LYS A 3 45.74 48.62 -40.32
C LYS A 3 45.65 47.29 -41.07
N LYS A 4 45.84 46.16 -40.37
CA LYS A 4 44.77 45.26 -39.85
C LYS A 4 44.14 44.44 -41.00
N ILE A 5 43.88 43.14 -40.95
CA ILE A 5 43.87 42.12 -39.90
C ILE A 5 43.72 40.78 -40.64
N LEU A 6 44.48 39.79 -40.17
CA LEU A 6 44.14 38.38 -39.96
C LEU A 6 43.47 37.52 -41.06
N ALA A 7 44.21 36.46 -41.39
CA ALA A 7 43.93 35.22 -42.12
C ALA A 7 42.47 34.81 -42.32
N LEU A 8 42.12 34.56 -43.59
CA LEU A 8 40.95 33.79 -44.00
C LEU A 8 41.41 32.34 -44.26
N LEU A 9 40.86 31.40 -43.48
CA LEU A 9 41.14 29.97 -43.54
C LEU A 9 40.69 29.36 -44.87
N LEU A 10 41.55 28.46 -45.37
CA LEU A 10 41.40 27.73 -46.63
C LEU A 10 40.63 26.42 -46.41
N ALA A 11 39.59 26.25 -47.22
CA ALA A 11 38.92 25.05 -47.74
C ALA A 11 39.21 23.66 -47.15
N LEU A 12 38.18 22.81 -47.02
CA LEU A 12 38.01 21.68 -47.95
C LEU A 12 36.59 21.08 -47.90
N ALA A 13 36.06 20.79 -49.09
CA ALA A 13 34.72 20.28 -49.36
C ALA A 13 34.63 18.75 -49.30
N CYS A 14 33.42 18.25 -49.02
CA CYS A 14 32.77 17.02 -49.54
C CYS A 14 31.39 17.00 -48.86
N GLY A 15 30.22 16.94 -49.49
CA GLY A 15 29.84 16.34 -50.76
C GLY A 15 28.60 15.49 -50.49
N LEU A 16 27.41 16.10 -50.66
CA LEU A 16 26.08 15.56 -51.01
C LEU A 16 25.69 14.15 -50.52
N LEU A 17 24.52 14.04 -49.89
CA LEU A 17 23.39 13.23 -50.39
C LEU A 17 22.10 13.65 -49.66
N ALA A 18 21.15 14.18 -50.43
CA ALA A 18 19.79 14.40 -50.00
C ALA A 18 19.04 13.05 -50.01
N GLY A 19 18.47 12.67 -48.87
CA GLY A 19 17.48 11.61 -48.76
C GLY A 19 16.38 12.11 -47.83
N CYS A 20 15.17 12.28 -48.38
CA CYS A 20 13.98 12.66 -47.63
C CYS A 20 13.65 11.58 -46.58
N ALA A 21 13.46 11.98 -45.33
CA ALA A 21 12.75 11.22 -44.31
C ALA A 21 11.81 12.20 -43.57
N PRO A 22 10.61 11.76 -43.15
CA PRO A 22 9.62 12.63 -42.53
C PRO A 22 10.17 13.24 -41.24
N ALA A 23 9.65 14.41 -40.88
CA ALA A 23 9.92 15.05 -39.60
C ALA A 23 9.85 14.00 -38.49
N ALA A 24 10.93 13.84 -37.73
CA ALA A 24 10.87 13.12 -36.48
C ALA A 24 9.82 13.82 -35.63
N GLU A 25 8.68 13.16 -35.44
CA GLU A 25 7.78 13.42 -34.33
C GLU A 25 8.66 13.47 -33.07
N PRO A 26 8.51 14.47 -32.18
CA PRO A 26 9.29 14.48 -30.94
C PRO A 26 9.05 13.14 -30.24
N ASP A 27 10.14 12.48 -29.87
CA ASP A 27 10.13 11.28 -29.06
C ASP A 27 9.07 11.46 -27.98
N ALA A 28 8.01 10.66 -28.03
CA ALA A 28 7.08 10.57 -26.94
C ALA A 28 7.91 10.06 -25.76
N GLU A 29 8.26 10.97 -24.85
CA GLU A 29 8.74 10.62 -23.52
C GLU A 29 7.84 9.49 -23.02
N PRO A 30 8.40 8.34 -22.60
CA PRO A 30 7.59 7.28 -22.02
C PRO A 30 6.75 7.93 -20.93
N ASP A 31 5.43 7.71 -20.99
CA ASP A 31 4.54 8.17 -19.95
C ASP A 31 5.10 7.63 -18.62
N GLY A 32 5.45 8.54 -17.71
CA GLY A 32 6.06 8.19 -16.42
C GLY A 32 5.12 7.42 -15.49
N SER A 33 4.08 6.77 -16.03
CA SER A 33 3.02 6.05 -15.33
C SER A 33 3.36 4.61 -14.98
N ASP A 34 4.42 4.03 -15.56
CA ASP A 34 4.86 2.65 -15.22
C ASP A 34 6.32 2.63 -14.74
N ILE A 35 6.60 3.41 -13.70
CA ILE A 35 7.88 3.35 -13.00
C ILE A 35 7.83 2.15 -12.06
N ALA A 36 8.61 1.11 -12.35
CA ALA A 36 8.78 -0.03 -11.45
C ALA A 36 9.12 0.48 -10.03
N GLY A 37 8.32 0.07 -9.03
CA GLY A 37 8.44 0.52 -7.65
C GLY A 37 7.58 1.74 -7.27
N ALA A 38 6.80 2.31 -8.20
CA ALA A 38 5.80 3.32 -7.88
C ALA A 38 4.63 2.73 -7.08
N ASP A 39 4.27 1.47 -7.33
CA ASP A 39 3.26 0.75 -6.58
C ASP A 39 3.82 0.28 -5.23
N TRP A 40 3.32 0.85 -4.15
CA TRP A 40 3.80 0.55 -2.80
C TRP A 40 3.62 -0.91 -2.39
N ARG A 41 2.64 -1.60 -2.95
CA ARG A 41 2.35 -3.00 -2.65
C ARG A 41 3.45 -3.94 -3.15
N THR A 42 4.33 -3.47 -4.03
CA THR A 42 5.49 -4.23 -4.53
C THR A 42 6.69 -4.22 -3.59
N TRP A 43 6.73 -3.29 -2.63
CA TRP A 43 7.85 -3.12 -1.68
C TRP A 43 7.43 -3.00 -0.22
N GLY A 44 6.15 -2.76 0.08
CA GLY A 44 5.60 -2.68 1.43
C GLY A 44 5.46 -4.04 2.10
N ILE A 45 5.34 -4.03 3.44
CA ILE A 45 4.98 -5.22 4.21
C ILE A 45 3.46 -5.33 4.22
N ILE A 46 2.92 -6.21 3.38
CA ILE A 46 1.49 -6.53 3.36
C ILE A 46 1.33 -7.92 3.98
N ASN A 47 0.61 -7.97 5.09
CA ASN A 47 0.33 -9.20 5.82
C ASN A 47 -0.93 -9.89 5.30
N ASP A 48 -1.90 -9.12 4.81
CA ASP A 48 -3.15 -9.66 4.28
C ASP A 48 -3.84 -8.70 3.32
N MET A 49 -4.85 -9.20 2.61
CA MET A 49 -5.74 -8.41 1.77
C MET A 49 -7.18 -8.84 2.01
N GLY A 50 -8.13 -7.93 1.84
CA GLY A 50 -9.54 -8.23 2.02
C GLY A 50 -10.46 -7.21 1.37
N THR A 51 -11.75 -7.37 1.59
CA THR A 51 -12.78 -6.44 1.14
C THR A 51 -13.64 -6.02 2.33
N LEU A 52 -13.68 -4.72 2.61
CA LEU A 52 -14.48 -4.10 3.65
C LEU A 52 -15.80 -3.59 3.07
N VAL A 53 -16.90 -3.70 3.82
CA VAL A 53 -18.15 -2.99 3.52
C VAL A 53 -18.22 -1.68 4.31
N ARG A 54 -18.43 -0.55 3.62
CA ARG A 54 -18.71 0.76 4.24
C ARG A 54 -19.87 1.40 3.48
N ASP A 55 -20.96 1.73 4.17
CA ASP A 55 -22.12 2.39 3.55
C ASP A 55 -22.64 1.70 2.27
N ALA A 56 -22.67 0.35 2.28
CA ALA A 56 -23.00 -0.53 1.16
C ALA A 56 -22.02 -0.50 -0.04
N GLU A 57 -20.90 0.21 0.08
CA GLU A 57 -19.77 0.10 -0.86
C GLU A 57 -18.79 -0.99 -0.39
N HIS A 58 -18.20 -1.69 -1.36
CA HIS A 58 -17.14 -2.67 -1.13
C HIS A 58 -15.79 -2.02 -1.45
N ILE A 59 -14.89 -2.05 -0.48
CA ILE A 59 -13.57 -1.42 -0.54
C ILE A 59 -12.52 -2.52 -0.41
N ASP A 60 -11.72 -2.73 -1.45
CA ASP A 60 -10.57 -3.64 -1.39
C ASP A 60 -9.42 -2.97 -0.64
N VAL A 61 -8.81 -3.73 0.29
CA VAL A 61 -7.83 -3.22 1.25
C VAL A 61 -6.59 -4.11 1.36
N CYS A 62 -5.47 -3.48 1.71
CA CYS A 62 -4.24 -4.15 2.16
C CYS A 62 -4.05 -3.91 3.66
N VAL A 63 -3.62 -4.95 4.39
CA VAL A 63 -3.40 -4.91 5.83
C VAL A 63 -1.91 -4.99 6.14
N CYS A 64 -1.42 -4.05 6.94
CA CYS A 64 -0.06 -4.01 7.45
C CYS A 64 -0.09 -4.16 8.96
N VAL A 65 0.47 -5.25 9.50
CA VAL A 65 0.46 -5.57 10.92
C VAL A 65 1.71 -5.02 11.58
N HIS A 66 1.55 -4.26 12.64
CA HIS A 66 2.62 -3.74 13.49
C HIS A 66 2.44 -4.21 14.93
N THR A 67 3.31 -3.77 15.83
CA THR A 67 3.28 -4.19 17.25
C THR A 67 2.19 -3.51 18.07
N GLU A 68 1.71 -2.34 17.64
CA GLU A 68 0.70 -1.54 18.35
C GLU A 68 -0.65 -1.49 17.62
N ASP A 69 -0.67 -1.81 16.33
CA ASP A 69 -1.81 -1.59 15.45
C ASP A 69 -1.74 -2.49 14.21
N ALA A 70 -2.86 -2.55 13.50
CA ALA A 70 -2.89 -2.92 12.09
C ALA A 70 -3.38 -1.74 11.25
N ALA A 71 -2.55 -1.29 10.32
CA ALA A 71 -2.91 -0.24 9.38
C ALA A 71 -3.61 -0.85 8.16
N ILE A 72 -4.73 -0.23 7.75
CA ILE A 72 -5.56 -0.67 6.64
C ILE A 72 -5.44 0.37 5.53
N TYR A 73 -4.91 -0.03 4.39
CA TYR A 73 -4.74 0.82 3.22
C TYR A 73 -5.73 0.44 2.13
N TYR A 74 -6.11 1.40 1.29
CA TYR A 74 -6.77 1.07 0.02
C TYR A 74 -5.85 0.17 -0.83
N ASP A 75 -6.42 -0.81 -1.52
CA ASP A 75 -5.69 -1.66 -2.47
C ASP A 75 -5.41 -0.92 -3.80
N THR A 76 -4.64 0.16 -3.72
CA THR A 76 -4.25 1.00 -4.85
C THR A 76 -2.73 1.15 -4.94
N ALA A 77 -2.22 1.52 -6.12
CA ALA A 77 -0.79 1.75 -6.33
C ALA A 77 -0.26 2.93 -5.49
N GLU A 78 -1.11 3.91 -5.16
CA GLU A 78 -0.80 4.94 -4.17
C GLU A 78 -1.05 4.41 -2.75
N GLN A 79 -0.11 4.69 -1.84
CA GLN A 79 -0.25 4.31 -0.44
C GLN A 79 -1.16 5.30 0.28
N VAL A 80 -2.44 4.94 0.40
CA VAL A 80 -3.46 5.76 1.06
C VAL A 80 -4.04 4.99 2.24
N LEU A 81 -3.78 5.49 3.45
CA LEU A 81 -4.35 4.92 4.67
C LEU A 81 -5.86 5.12 4.67
N LEU A 82 -6.61 4.04 4.80
CA LEU A 82 -8.05 4.05 5.01
C LEU A 82 -8.36 4.24 6.49
N ASP A 83 -7.78 3.39 7.34
CA ASP A 83 -8.01 3.40 8.79
C ASP A 83 -6.95 2.58 9.55
N GLU A 84 -7.07 2.52 10.88
CA GLU A 84 -6.21 1.72 11.75
C GLU A 84 -7.02 0.98 12.83
N ALA A 85 -6.63 -0.26 13.12
CA ALA A 85 -7.13 -1.01 14.27
C ALA A 85 -6.06 -0.99 15.38
N VAL A 86 -6.19 -0.05 16.32
CA VAL A 86 -5.24 0.10 17.44
C VAL A 86 -5.47 -1.00 18.47
N TYR A 87 -4.40 -1.70 18.84
CA TYR A 87 -4.46 -2.76 19.84
C TYR A 87 -4.68 -2.17 21.24
N PRO A 88 -5.47 -2.85 22.11
CA PRO A 88 -5.67 -2.39 23.48
C PRO A 88 -4.38 -2.44 24.31
N GLU A 89 -3.45 -3.32 23.93
CA GLU A 89 -2.13 -3.50 24.52
C GLU A 89 -1.15 -3.88 23.40
N THR A 90 0.13 -3.52 23.56
CA THR A 90 1.19 -3.92 22.61
C THR A 90 1.23 -5.45 22.45
N ILE A 91 1.33 -5.93 21.20
CA ILE A 91 1.60 -7.33 20.86
C ILE A 91 3.01 -7.41 20.29
N PRO A 92 4.04 -7.76 21.09
CA PRO A 92 5.44 -7.68 20.66
C PRO A 92 5.80 -8.55 19.46
N ASP A 93 5.10 -9.68 19.30
CA ASP A 93 5.30 -10.68 18.24
C ASP A 93 4.22 -10.61 17.15
N ALA A 94 3.44 -9.51 17.07
CA ALA A 94 2.27 -9.38 16.20
C ALA A 94 2.51 -9.84 14.76
N GLN A 95 3.60 -9.39 14.12
CA GLN A 95 3.90 -9.77 12.74
C GLN A 95 4.16 -11.26 12.55
N SER A 96 4.87 -11.90 13.49
CA SER A 96 5.16 -13.34 13.41
C SER A 96 3.99 -14.20 13.88
N ALA A 97 3.16 -13.68 14.79
CA ALA A 97 2.00 -14.37 15.33
C ALA A 97 0.74 -14.18 14.47
N TYR A 98 0.71 -13.20 13.56
CA TYR A 98 -0.45 -12.91 12.73
C TYR A 98 -0.93 -14.16 11.98
N SER A 99 -2.19 -14.52 12.20
CA SER A 99 -2.82 -15.71 11.62
C SER A 99 -3.99 -15.39 10.69
N GLY A 100 -4.55 -14.18 10.75
CA GLY A 100 -5.61 -13.76 9.83
C GLY A 100 -6.48 -12.63 10.37
N ILE A 101 -7.28 -12.08 9.46
CA ILE A 101 -8.25 -11.01 9.69
C ILE A 101 -9.58 -11.35 8.99
N SER A 102 -10.70 -10.89 9.54
CA SER A 102 -11.98 -10.82 8.81
C SER A 102 -12.60 -9.43 8.92
N PHE A 103 -13.40 -9.08 7.89
CA PHE A 103 -14.10 -7.81 7.74
C PHE A 103 -15.63 -7.96 7.78
N ASP A 104 -16.11 -8.98 8.49
CA ASP A 104 -17.54 -9.29 8.57
C ASP A 104 -18.30 -8.23 9.38
N ASP A 105 -19.60 -8.08 9.12
CA ASP A 105 -20.51 -7.32 9.99
C ASP A 105 -20.85 -8.18 11.22
N LEU A 106 -20.25 -7.86 12.36
CA LEU A 106 -20.35 -8.65 13.60
C LEU A 106 -21.46 -8.12 14.53
N ASN A 107 -21.88 -6.87 14.37
CA ASN A 107 -22.86 -6.21 15.24
C ASN A 107 -24.23 -5.92 14.56
N ALA A 108 -24.37 -6.28 13.28
CA ALA A 108 -25.53 -6.10 12.42
C ALA A 108 -25.88 -4.64 12.08
N ASP A 109 -24.89 -3.76 11.92
CA ASP A 109 -25.04 -2.37 11.49
C ASP A 109 -24.79 -2.16 9.97
N ALA A 110 -24.53 -3.24 9.24
CA ALA A 110 -24.17 -3.28 7.82
C ALA A 110 -22.82 -2.63 7.47
N GLN A 111 -21.94 -2.47 8.46
CA GLN A 111 -20.59 -1.96 8.33
C GLN A 111 -19.60 -3.10 8.61
N GLY A 112 -18.49 -3.12 7.88
CA GLY A 112 -17.42 -4.08 8.09
C GLY A 112 -16.71 -3.79 9.42
N ASP A 113 -16.79 -4.74 10.35
CA ASP A 113 -16.03 -4.76 11.59
C ASP A 113 -14.69 -5.45 11.38
N ILE A 114 -13.80 -5.45 12.38
CA ILE A 114 -12.53 -6.17 12.30
C ILE A 114 -12.48 -7.27 13.36
N ARG A 115 -12.10 -8.47 12.94
CA ARG A 115 -11.63 -9.53 13.84
C ARG A 115 -10.25 -10.00 13.42
N MET A 116 -9.25 -9.81 14.27
CA MET A 116 -7.89 -10.30 14.05
C MET A 116 -7.57 -11.48 14.96
N THR A 117 -6.78 -12.42 14.43
CA THR A 117 -6.29 -13.58 15.18
C THR A 117 -4.77 -13.65 15.14
N PHE A 118 -4.16 -13.80 16.31
CA PHE A 118 -2.72 -14.02 16.49
C PHE A 118 -2.51 -15.38 17.16
N LEU A 119 -1.71 -16.24 16.55
CA LEU A 119 -1.28 -17.52 17.11
C LEU A 119 0.18 -17.42 17.53
N HIS A 120 0.43 -17.40 18.83
CA HIS A 120 1.75 -17.19 19.41
C HIS A 120 2.59 -18.47 19.40
N GLU A 121 3.91 -18.34 19.54
CA GLU A 121 4.85 -19.47 19.53
C GLU A 121 4.57 -20.47 20.67
N ASP A 122 4.09 -19.99 21.82
CA ASP A 122 3.70 -20.84 22.96
C ASP A 122 2.37 -21.58 22.75
N GLY A 123 1.73 -21.36 21.60
CA GLY A 123 0.46 -21.95 21.19
C GLY A 123 -0.78 -21.22 21.71
N THR A 124 -0.63 -20.17 22.53
CA THR A 124 -1.76 -19.31 22.91
C THR A 124 -2.28 -18.57 21.70
N GLN A 125 -3.56 -18.17 21.75
CA GLN A 125 -4.17 -17.40 20.68
C GLN A 125 -4.81 -16.13 21.23
N THR A 126 -4.47 -14.99 20.65
CA THR A 126 -5.13 -13.70 20.91
C THR A 126 -6.11 -13.42 19.78
N VAL A 127 -7.37 -13.16 20.13
CA VAL A 127 -8.42 -12.69 19.23
C VAL A 127 -8.82 -11.28 19.65
N LEU A 128 -8.72 -10.33 18.74
CA LEU A 128 -9.13 -8.95 18.98
C LEU A 128 -10.25 -8.58 18.00
N VAL A 129 -11.26 -7.87 18.52
CA VAL A 129 -12.43 -7.42 17.76
C VAL A 129 -12.60 -5.91 17.90
N TRP A 130 -12.91 -5.25 16.79
CA TRP A 130 -13.31 -3.84 16.76
C TRP A 130 -14.59 -3.70 15.96
N TYR A 131 -15.52 -2.92 16.49
CA TYR A 131 -16.70 -2.50 15.74
C TYR A 131 -16.47 -1.17 15.08
N TRP A 132 -17.00 -0.99 13.88
CA TRP A 132 -16.98 0.31 13.25
C TRP A 132 -17.94 1.28 13.92
N ASP A 133 -17.49 2.52 14.12
CA ASP A 133 -18.32 3.66 14.44
C ASP A 133 -17.97 4.83 13.52
N ALA A 134 -18.99 5.53 12.99
CA ALA A 134 -18.76 6.62 12.04
C ALA A 134 -18.09 7.87 12.66
N ALA A 135 -18.18 8.04 13.98
CA ALA A 135 -17.55 9.14 14.70
C ALA A 135 -16.17 8.76 15.26
N ASP A 136 -16.03 7.53 15.75
CA ASP A 136 -14.86 7.07 16.50
C ASP A 136 -13.96 6.09 15.73
N GLY A 137 -14.35 5.65 14.53
CA GLY A 137 -13.60 4.68 13.74
C GLY A 137 -13.71 3.27 14.30
N TYR A 138 -12.63 2.49 14.29
CA TYR A 138 -12.62 1.14 14.88
C TYR A 138 -12.54 1.16 16.41
N VAL A 139 -13.65 0.82 17.06
CA VAL A 139 -13.77 0.79 18.53
C VAL A 139 -13.56 -0.63 19.05
N TYR A 140 -12.52 -0.81 19.86
CA TYR A 140 -12.18 -2.10 20.47
C TYR A 140 -13.31 -2.67 21.34
N GLN A 141 -13.59 -3.96 21.17
CA GLN A 141 -14.65 -4.69 21.86
C GLN A 141 -14.06 -5.75 22.80
N PRO A 142 -13.85 -5.43 24.09
CA PRO A 142 -13.23 -6.34 25.05
C PRO A 142 -14.06 -7.62 25.27
N ASP A 143 -15.40 -7.51 25.27
CA ASP A 143 -16.30 -8.66 25.51
C ASP A 143 -16.36 -9.63 24.33
N CYS A 144 -15.94 -9.20 23.14
CA CYS A 144 -15.85 -10.03 21.93
C CYS A 144 -14.42 -10.48 21.65
N SER A 145 -13.46 -10.00 22.44
CA SER A 145 -12.04 -10.31 22.34
C SER A 145 -11.65 -11.32 23.40
N ALA A 146 -10.62 -12.11 23.13
CA ALA A 146 -10.20 -13.16 24.07
C ALA A 146 -8.74 -13.55 23.89
N LEU A 147 -8.15 -14.02 24.99
CA LEU A 147 -6.92 -14.79 25.00
C LEU A 147 -7.28 -16.25 25.30
N HIS A 148 -6.99 -17.14 24.36
CA HIS A 148 -7.26 -18.56 24.46
C HIS A 148 -6.00 -19.34 24.80
N ALA A 149 -6.15 -20.37 25.64
CA ALA A 149 -5.06 -21.25 25.98
C ALA A 149 -4.68 -22.17 24.80
N PRO A 150 -3.48 -22.77 24.79
CA PRO A 150 -3.06 -23.63 23.70
C PRO A 150 -4.04 -24.77 23.42
N GLY A 151 -4.53 -24.85 22.17
CA GLY A 151 -5.43 -25.90 21.70
C GLY A 151 -6.91 -25.71 22.04
N GLU A 152 -7.30 -24.59 22.66
CA GLU A 152 -8.70 -24.20 22.80
C GLU A 152 -9.27 -23.78 21.44
N LYS A 153 -10.50 -24.22 21.12
CA LYS A 153 -11.16 -23.87 19.86
C LYS A 153 -11.89 -22.55 20.00
N THR A 154 -11.75 -21.69 18.99
CA THR A 154 -12.52 -20.46 18.77
C THR A 154 -13.81 -20.70 18.01
#